data_AF-A0A7V9RB03-F1
#
_entry.id   AF-A0A7V9RB03-F1
#
_cell.length_a   1.000
_cell.length_b   1.000
_cell.length_c   1.000
_cell.angle_alpha   90.00
_cell.angle_beta   90.00
_cell.angle_gamma   90.00
#
_symmetry.space_group_name_H-M   'P 1'
#
loop_
_entity.id
_entity.type
_entity.pdbx_description
1 polymer ?
#
loop_
_entity_poly.entity_id
_entity_poly.type
_entity_poly.pdbx_seq_one_letter_code
_entity_poly.pdbx_strand_id
1 'polypeptide(L)'
;MTRLVVLGVLALAVVAAADGLRARSASPPRVQAKPSAPVRLVDGGRHDYATAGDRLQDRVLLKGKEYLGAEAVRAAFPVDVPGPIAISRIAVARDGTLALALYRFPSATPAQGAIELWSDRTPVGGFGVPPGYFGGGVAFNRDGSLLATFSY
;
A
#
# COMPACT_ATOMS: atom_id res chain seq x y z
N MET A 1 55.08 -13.75 1.60
CA MET A 1 54.56 -13.62 2.98
C MET A 1 53.74 -12.33 3.01
N THR A 2 52.47 -12.19 3.39
CA THR A 2 51.40 -13.07 3.85
C THR A 2 50.10 -12.25 3.72
N ARG A 3 49.04 -12.87 3.20
CA ARG A 3 47.58 -12.61 3.36
C ARG A 3 47.10 -11.19 3.69
N LEU A 4 46.24 -10.65 2.81
CA LEU A 4 45.23 -9.66 3.18
C LEU A 4 43.83 -10.25 2.94
N VAL A 5 43.05 -10.12 3.99
CA VAL A 5 41.74 -10.71 4.30
C VAL A 5 40.63 -9.89 3.64
N VAL A 6 39.49 -10.53 3.33
CA VAL A 6 38.11 -10.14 3.74
C VAL A 6 37.08 -10.51 2.65
N LEU A 7 36.18 -11.42 3.07
CA LEU A 7 34.89 -11.78 2.49
C LEU A 7 33.98 -10.56 2.27
N GLY A 8 33.13 -10.60 1.23
CA GLY A 8 31.98 -9.69 1.15
C GLY A 8 31.08 -9.91 -0.07
N VAL A 9 30.14 -10.85 0.06
CA VAL A 9 28.83 -10.95 -0.61
C VAL A 9 28.72 -10.33 -2.02
N LEU A 10 28.87 -11.16 -3.05
CA LEU A 10 28.48 -10.83 -4.42
C LEU A 10 27.97 -12.09 -5.14
N ALA A 11 26.65 -12.28 -5.20
CA ALA A 11 25.95 -13.19 -6.12
C ALA A 11 24.44 -12.96 -5.90
N LEU A 12 23.58 -12.74 -6.88
CA LEU A 12 23.70 -12.94 -8.32
C LEU A 12 22.61 -12.07 -8.99
N ALA A 13 23.02 -11.01 -9.69
CA ALA A 13 22.20 -10.42 -10.74
C ALA A 13 22.65 -11.02 -12.08
N VAL A 14 21.69 -11.19 -13.00
CA VAL A 14 21.85 -11.50 -14.43
C VAL A 14 21.97 -12.99 -14.81
N VAL A 15 20.84 -13.59 -15.23
CA VAL A 15 20.56 -14.26 -16.54
C VAL A 15 19.03 -14.52 -16.50
N ALA A 16 18.16 -13.79 -17.18
CA ALA A 16 17.84 -13.99 -18.59
C ALA A 16 17.08 -12.77 -19.15
N ALA A 17 17.80 -11.83 -19.72
CA ALA A 17 17.28 -10.85 -20.67
C ALA A 17 18.01 -11.09 -21.98
N ALA A 18 17.52 -12.03 -22.80
CA ALA A 18 18.04 -12.21 -24.17
C ALA A 18 17.07 -12.85 -25.19
N ASP A 19 15.92 -13.41 -24.81
CA ASP A 19 15.02 -14.08 -25.79
C ASP A 19 13.58 -13.51 -25.90
N GLY A 20 13.29 -12.38 -25.23
CA GLY A 20 11.90 -11.88 -25.12
C GLY A 20 11.36 -11.06 -26.29
N LEU A 21 12.11 -10.82 -27.37
CA LEU A 21 11.72 -9.86 -28.42
C LEU A 21 10.98 -10.46 -29.63
N ARG A 22 10.49 -11.71 -29.56
CA ARG A 22 9.83 -12.35 -30.72
C ARG A 22 8.44 -12.95 -30.53
N ALA A 23 7.78 -12.79 -29.38
CA ALA A 23 6.42 -13.31 -29.18
C ALA A 23 5.44 -12.21 -28.72
N ARG A 24 5.01 -11.39 -29.69
CA ARG A 24 3.82 -10.55 -29.57
C ARG A 24 2.60 -11.49 -29.73
N SER A 25 1.61 -11.34 -28.85
CA SER A 25 0.27 -11.97 -28.87
C SER A 25 0.09 -13.31 -28.14
N ALA A 26 0.02 -13.26 -26.81
CA ALA A 26 -0.89 -14.10 -26.00
C ALA A 26 -0.91 -13.56 -24.57
N SER A 27 -2.05 -13.02 -24.11
CA SER A 27 -2.23 -12.65 -22.70
C SER A 27 -2.09 -13.88 -21.81
N PRO A 28 -1.29 -13.85 -20.72
CA PRO A 28 -1.20 -14.99 -19.82
C PRO A 28 -2.52 -15.22 -19.08
N PRO A 29 -2.86 -16.48 -18.74
CA PRO A 29 -4.07 -16.80 -18.01
C PRO A 29 -4.05 -16.14 -16.63
N ARG A 30 -5.17 -15.49 -16.29
CA ARG A 30 -5.44 -14.89 -14.97
C ARG A 30 -5.33 -15.99 -13.92
N VAL A 31 -4.26 -15.99 -13.13
CA VAL A 31 -4.14 -16.83 -11.94
C VAL A 31 -5.23 -16.40 -10.96
N GLN A 32 -6.35 -17.12 -10.93
CA GLN A 32 -7.29 -17.04 -9.82
C GLN A 32 -6.58 -17.65 -8.61
N ALA A 33 -6.23 -16.80 -7.65
CA ALA A 33 -5.78 -17.26 -6.35
C ALA A 33 -6.88 -18.13 -5.74
N LYS A 34 -6.58 -19.42 -5.55
CA LYS A 34 -7.44 -20.36 -4.84
C LYS A 34 -7.71 -19.78 -3.43
N PRO A 35 -8.96 -19.71 -2.95
CA PRO A 35 -9.25 -19.23 -1.60
C PRO A 35 -8.48 -20.11 -0.62
N SER A 36 -7.42 -19.55 -0.04
CA SER A 36 -6.76 -20.15 1.11
C SER A 36 -7.68 -19.97 2.31
N ALA A 37 -7.66 -20.94 3.24
CA ALA A 37 -8.50 -21.08 4.43
C ALA A 37 -8.99 -19.75 5.04
N PRO A 38 -10.18 -19.71 5.69
CA PRO A 38 -10.76 -18.48 6.22
C PRO A 38 -9.72 -17.69 7.01
N VAL A 39 -9.25 -16.61 6.40
CA VAL A 39 -8.26 -15.73 6.99
C VAL A 39 -8.99 -15.03 8.12
N ARG A 40 -8.61 -15.34 9.36
CA ARG A 40 -9.13 -14.65 10.53
C ARG A 40 -8.60 -13.22 10.47
N LEU A 41 -9.42 -12.33 9.93
CA LEU A 41 -9.21 -10.89 9.99
C LEU A 41 -9.01 -10.53 11.45
N VAL A 42 -7.80 -10.08 11.78
CA VAL A 42 -7.62 -9.34 13.01
C VAL A 42 -8.15 -7.97 12.68
N ASP A 43 -9.41 -7.72 13.07
CA ASP A 43 -9.89 -6.35 13.18
C ASP A 43 -8.85 -5.64 14.04
N GLY A 44 -8.08 -4.75 13.40
CA GLY A 44 -6.87 -4.18 13.96
C GLY A 44 -7.23 -3.62 15.32
N GLY A 45 -6.78 -4.27 16.39
CA GLY A 45 -7.22 -3.98 17.75
C GLY A 45 -7.13 -2.48 18.03
N ARG A 46 -8.01 -1.96 18.89
CA ARG A 46 -8.11 -0.52 19.25
C ARG A 46 -6.75 0.17 19.12
N HIS A 47 -6.56 0.87 18.02
CA HIS A 47 -5.37 1.65 17.76
C HIS A 47 -5.70 3.11 18.03
N ASP A 48 -4.71 3.86 18.52
CA ASP A 48 -4.88 5.28 18.81
C ASP A 48 -4.85 6.16 17.55
N TYR A 49 -4.76 5.54 16.37
CA TYR A 49 -4.85 6.22 15.10
C TYR A 49 -6.29 6.55 14.74
N ALA A 50 -6.51 7.77 14.26
CA ALA A 50 -7.79 8.24 13.75
C ALA A 50 -7.57 9.08 12.49
N THR A 51 -8.57 9.14 11.63
CA THR A 51 -8.59 10.08 10.51
C THR A 51 -9.19 11.42 10.93
N ALA A 52 -8.73 12.52 10.33
CA ALA A 52 -9.23 13.86 10.59
C ALA A 52 -9.20 14.73 9.32
N GLY A 53 -9.96 15.83 9.33
CA GLY A 53 -10.09 16.76 8.21
C GLY A 53 -11.52 17.30 8.09
N ASP A 54 -11.67 18.55 7.67
CA ASP A 54 -12.94 19.27 7.78
C ASP A 54 -14.02 18.71 6.84
N ARG A 55 -13.66 18.54 5.56
CA ARG A 55 -14.55 18.02 4.52
C ARG A 55 -14.17 16.63 4.05
N LEU A 56 -12.86 16.36 4.06
CA LEU A 56 -12.29 15.11 3.63
C LEU A 56 -11.34 14.68 4.73
N GLN A 57 -11.45 13.43 5.14
CA GLN A 57 -10.60 12.83 6.16
C GLN A 57 -9.18 12.65 5.59
N ASP A 58 -8.41 13.72 5.46
CA ASP A 58 -7.14 13.77 4.72
C ASP A 58 -5.89 13.79 5.61
N ARG A 59 -6.08 13.71 6.94
CA ARG A 59 -5.01 13.66 7.94
C ARG A 59 -5.13 12.42 8.82
N VAL A 60 -4.00 12.01 9.39
CA VAL A 60 -3.94 10.97 10.42
C VAL A 60 -3.54 11.59 11.75
N LEU A 61 -4.31 11.30 12.78
CA LEU A 61 -3.99 11.62 14.16
C LEU A 61 -3.47 10.37 14.87
N LEU A 62 -2.54 10.55 15.80
CA LEU A 62 -2.14 9.56 16.79
C LEU A 62 -2.40 10.15 18.18
N LYS A 63 -3.29 9.53 18.96
CA LYS A 63 -3.68 10.03 20.30
C LYS A 63 -4.15 11.49 20.26
N GLY A 64 -4.89 11.86 19.21
CA GLY A 64 -5.42 13.21 19.01
C GLY A 64 -4.41 14.25 18.51
N LYS A 65 -3.13 13.89 18.31
CA LYS A 65 -2.12 14.78 17.74
C LYS A 65 -1.88 14.44 16.28
N GLU A 66 -1.61 15.44 15.44
CA GLU A 66 -1.28 15.21 14.04
C GLU A 66 -0.05 14.28 13.92
N TYR A 67 -0.24 13.19 13.18
CA TYR A 67 0.79 12.20 12.88
C TYR A 67 1.18 12.28 11.40
N LEU A 68 0.20 12.37 10.50
CA LEU A 68 0.39 12.68 9.08
C LEU A 68 -0.52 13.84 8.68
N GLY A 69 0.08 14.88 8.11
CA GLY A 69 -0.63 16.03 7.55
C GLY A 69 -1.15 15.76 6.14
N ALA A 70 -2.10 16.60 5.68
CA ALA A 70 -2.78 16.43 4.40
C ALA A 70 -1.82 16.51 3.20
N GLU A 71 -0.80 17.36 3.28
CA GLU A 71 0.22 17.49 2.23
C GLU A 71 1.07 16.22 2.11
N ALA A 72 1.43 15.59 3.24
CA ALA A 72 2.22 14.36 3.23
C ALA A 72 1.43 13.21 2.59
N VAL A 73 0.17 13.03 2.99
CA VAL A 73 -0.73 12.04 2.39
C VAL A 73 -0.93 12.31 0.89
N ARG A 74 -1.03 13.59 0.48
CA ARG A 74 -1.20 13.94 -0.93
C ARG A 74 0.04 13.71 -1.79
N ALA A 75 1.21 13.98 -1.24
CA ALA A 75 2.48 13.79 -1.93
C ALA A 75 2.84 12.31 -2.11
N ALA A 76 2.38 11.44 -1.21
CA ALA A 76 2.64 10.00 -1.28
C ALA A 76 1.72 9.24 -2.23
N PHE A 77 0.68 9.89 -2.76
CA PHE A 77 -0.29 9.23 -3.61
C PHE A 77 0.42 8.66 -4.85
N PRO A 78 0.31 7.35 -5.13
CA PRO A 78 1.15 6.67 -6.12
C PRO A 78 0.85 7.06 -7.57
N VAL A 79 -0.16 7.88 -7.81
CA VAL A 79 -0.54 8.39 -9.12
C VAL A 79 -0.48 9.91 -9.12
N ASP A 80 0.28 10.47 -10.06
CA ASP A 80 0.39 11.91 -10.23
C ASP A 80 -0.83 12.48 -10.96
N VAL A 81 -1.92 12.67 -10.21
CA VAL A 81 -3.13 13.35 -10.67
C VAL A 81 -3.57 14.38 -9.64
N PRO A 82 -3.98 15.59 -10.04
CA PRO A 82 -4.46 16.59 -9.09
C PRO A 82 -5.84 16.23 -8.57
N GLY A 83 -6.16 16.74 -7.38
CA GLY A 83 -7.50 16.61 -6.79
C GLY A 83 -7.48 16.34 -5.29
N PRO A 84 -8.61 16.57 -4.61
CA PRO A 84 -8.79 16.26 -3.20
C PRO A 84 -8.56 14.78 -2.89
N ILE A 85 -8.10 14.49 -1.67
CA ILE A 85 -7.89 13.12 -1.18
C ILE A 85 -8.72 12.89 0.08
N ALA A 86 -9.21 11.67 0.26
CA ALA A 86 -9.81 11.20 1.49
C ALA A 86 -9.22 9.85 1.89
N ILE A 87 -8.90 9.70 3.18
CA ILE A 87 -8.58 8.45 3.84
C ILE A 87 -9.90 7.78 4.20
N SER A 88 -10.15 6.59 3.64
CA SER A 88 -11.36 5.81 3.88
C SER A 88 -11.19 4.81 5.02
N ARG A 89 -9.97 4.25 5.18
CA ARG A 89 -9.63 3.25 6.18
C ARG A 89 -8.17 3.37 6.59
N ILE A 90 -7.90 2.93 7.82
CA ILE A 90 -6.57 2.75 8.37
C ILE A 90 -6.46 1.30 8.85
N ALA A 91 -5.30 0.68 8.61
CA ALA A 91 -4.88 -0.52 9.31
C ALA A 91 -3.49 -0.32 9.88
N VAL A 92 -3.20 -0.99 11.00
CA VAL A 92 -1.92 -0.87 11.70
C VAL A 92 -1.35 -2.26 11.91
N ALA A 93 -0.14 -2.48 11.42
CA ALA A 93 0.62 -3.69 11.65
C ALA A 93 1.25 -3.68 13.05
N ARG A 94 1.71 -4.84 13.51
CA ARG A 94 2.33 -5.00 14.84
C ARG A 94 3.61 -4.22 15.03
N ASP A 95 4.34 -4.00 13.95
CA ASP A 95 5.58 -3.22 13.92
C ASP A 95 5.32 -1.70 13.85
N GLY A 96 4.07 -1.28 13.81
CA GLY A 96 3.66 0.12 13.71
C GLY A 96 3.50 0.62 12.27
N THR A 97 3.69 -0.24 11.25
CA THR A 97 3.43 0.11 9.86
C THR A 97 1.94 0.41 9.66
N LEU A 98 1.64 1.57 9.10
CA LEU A 98 0.29 2.02 8.77
C LEU A 98 -0.01 1.70 7.30
N ALA A 99 -1.19 1.14 7.05
CA ALA A 99 -1.77 1.10 5.72
C ALA A 99 -2.94 2.09 5.65
N LEU A 100 -2.90 3.00 4.69
CA LEU A 100 -3.96 3.96 4.42
C LEU A 100 -4.67 3.57 3.13
N ALA A 101 -5.98 3.42 3.18
CA ALA A 101 -6.81 3.25 1.99
C ALA A 101 -7.35 4.61 1.55
N LEU A 102 -6.92 5.09 0.39
CA LEU A 102 -7.14 6.45 -0.07
C LEU A 102 -7.99 6.52 -1.33
N TYR A 103 -8.85 7.52 -1.40
CA TYR A 103 -9.47 7.96 -2.65
C TYR A 103 -8.96 9.34 -3.03
N ARG A 104 -8.67 9.53 -4.32
CA ARG A 104 -8.41 10.82 -4.93
C ARG A 104 -9.50 11.17 -5.93
N PHE A 105 -9.99 12.40 -5.89
CA PHE A 105 -11.15 12.86 -6.67
C PHE A 105 -10.75 13.93 -7.68
N PRO A 106 -10.11 13.56 -8.80
CA PRO A 106 -9.85 14.48 -9.91
C PRO A 106 -11.16 15.00 -10.52
N SER A 107 -11.14 16.20 -11.09
CA SER A 107 -12.35 16.84 -11.65
C SER A 107 -12.81 16.26 -12.99
N ALA A 108 -11.89 15.67 -13.77
CA ALA A 108 -12.14 15.26 -15.14
C ALA A 108 -12.13 13.73 -15.35
N THR A 109 -11.82 12.96 -14.30
CA THR A 109 -11.72 11.49 -14.37
C THR A 109 -12.40 10.84 -13.16
N PRO A 110 -12.74 9.55 -13.25
CA PRO A 110 -13.28 8.83 -12.09
C PRO A 110 -12.32 8.89 -10.89
N ALA A 111 -12.88 8.77 -9.69
CA ALA A 111 -12.10 8.70 -8.46
C ALA A 111 -11.07 7.56 -8.54
N GLN A 112 -9.85 7.82 -8.09
CA GLN A 112 -8.77 6.83 -8.08
C GLN A 112 -8.59 6.29 -6.66
N GLY A 113 -8.46 4.97 -6.52
CA GLY A 113 -8.13 4.33 -5.26
C GLY A 113 -6.64 4.09 -5.14
N ALA A 114 -6.11 4.14 -3.93
CA ALA A 114 -4.74 3.71 -3.64
C ALA A 114 -4.61 3.13 -2.24
N ILE A 115 -3.65 2.25 -2.05
CA ILE A 115 -3.17 1.87 -0.72
C ILE A 115 -1.76 2.43 -0.56
N GLU A 116 -1.54 3.14 0.54
CA GLU A 116 -0.22 3.62 0.94
C GLU A 116 0.24 2.94 2.21
N LEU A 117 1.54 2.68 2.30
CA LEU A 117 2.20 2.09 3.45
C LEU A 117 3.16 3.11 4.06
N TRP A 118 3.08 3.28 5.38
CA TRP A 118 3.84 4.27 6.12
C TRP A 118 4.51 3.63 7.33
N SER A 119 5.79 3.94 7.53
CA SER A 119 6.54 3.57 8.74
C SER A 119 7.23 4.81 9.28
N ASP A 120 7.02 5.07 10.58
CA ASP A 120 7.54 6.27 11.25
C ASP A 120 7.39 7.56 10.43
N ARG A 121 6.14 7.84 10.00
CA ARG A 121 5.77 9.01 9.18
C ARG A 121 6.45 9.11 7.82
N THR A 122 7.10 8.05 7.36
CA THR A 122 7.76 7.98 6.06
C THR A 122 6.99 7.01 5.15
N PRO A 123 6.67 7.37 3.90
CA PRO A 123 6.06 6.44 2.97
C PRO A 123 7.10 5.37 2.61
N VAL A 124 6.74 4.10 2.82
CA VAL A 124 7.60 2.94 2.53
C VAL A 124 7.12 2.16 1.31
N GLY A 125 5.94 2.49 0.78
CA GLY A 125 5.42 1.93 -0.46
C GLY A 125 3.96 2.30 -0.69
N GLY A 126 3.45 1.92 -1.85
CA GLY A 126 2.04 2.12 -2.18
C GLY A 126 1.72 1.59 -3.57
N PHE A 127 0.44 1.41 -3.84
CA PHE A 127 -0.04 0.97 -5.14
C PHE A 127 -1.46 1.46 -5.39
N GLY A 128 -1.76 1.74 -6.66
CA GLY A 128 -3.11 2.08 -7.09
C GLY A 128 -4.03 0.86 -7.02
N VAL A 129 -5.30 1.10 -6.71
CA VAL A 129 -6.38 0.12 -6.82
C VAL A 129 -7.50 0.68 -7.70
N PRO A 130 -8.29 -0.17 -8.36
CA PRO A 130 -9.38 0.34 -9.17
C PRO A 130 -10.43 1.10 -8.34
N PRO A 131 -11.23 1.99 -8.97
CA PRO A 131 -12.24 2.79 -8.28
C PRO A 131 -13.30 1.93 -7.59
N GLY A 132 -13.76 2.33 -6.39
CA GLY A 132 -14.87 1.67 -5.67
C GLY A 132 -14.48 0.50 -4.77
N TYR A 133 -13.19 0.25 -4.58
CA TYR A 133 -12.69 -1.02 -4.08
C TYR A 133 -12.62 -1.17 -2.55
N PHE A 134 -12.66 -0.13 -1.71
CA PHE A 134 -12.48 -0.32 -0.24
C PHE A 134 -13.71 -0.80 0.55
N GLY A 135 -14.72 -1.39 -0.11
CA GLY A 135 -15.98 -1.81 0.52
C GLY A 135 -15.83 -2.80 1.67
N GLY A 136 -14.87 -3.73 1.60
CA GLY A 136 -14.65 -4.72 2.66
C GLY A 136 -13.59 -4.34 3.70
N GLY A 137 -12.80 -3.29 3.47
CA GLY A 137 -11.77 -2.81 4.38
C GLY A 137 -10.33 -3.29 4.09
N VAL A 138 -9.40 -2.78 4.89
CA VAL A 138 -7.96 -3.11 4.89
C VAL A 138 -7.55 -3.56 6.29
N ALA A 139 -6.67 -4.54 6.38
CA ALA A 139 -6.17 -5.12 7.62
C ALA A 139 -4.78 -5.75 7.41
N PHE A 140 -4.08 -6.06 8.50
CA PHE A 140 -2.87 -6.87 8.45
C PHE A 140 -3.13 -8.26 9.02
N ASN A 141 -2.55 -9.29 8.39
CA ASN A 141 -2.51 -10.64 8.92
C ASN A 141 -1.50 -10.75 10.08
N ARG A 142 -1.54 -11.88 10.80
CA ARG A 142 -0.62 -12.13 11.93
C ARG A 142 0.86 -12.20 11.52
N ASP A 143 1.12 -12.54 10.27
CA ASP A 143 2.46 -12.61 9.67
C ASP A 143 2.95 -11.25 9.13
N GLY A 144 2.15 -10.19 9.26
CA GLY A 144 2.46 -8.85 8.77
C GLY A 144 2.09 -8.62 7.30
N SER A 145 1.52 -9.60 6.59
CA SER A 145 1.03 -9.38 5.24
C SER A 145 -0.19 -8.46 5.23
N LEU A 146 -0.22 -7.50 4.30
CA LEU A 146 -1.36 -6.61 4.09
C LEU A 146 -2.48 -7.38 3.38
N LEU A 147 -3.69 -7.28 3.93
CA LEU A 147 -4.91 -7.80 3.34
C LEU A 147 -5.85 -6.64 3.04
N ALA A 148 -6.25 -6.52 1.78
CA ALA A 148 -7.26 -5.58 1.33
C ALA A 148 -8.39 -6.37 0.69
N THR A 149 -9.63 -6.05 1.05
CA THR A 149 -10.81 -6.70 0.48
C THR A 149 -11.54 -5.72 -0.42
N PHE A 150 -11.99 -6.27 -1.55
CA PHE A 150 -12.56 -5.49 -2.64
C PHE A 150 -13.97 -5.97 -2.95
N SER A 151 -14.92 -5.04 -2.99
CA SER A 151 -16.31 -5.31 -3.36
C SER A 151 -16.49 -4.97 -4.84
N TYR A 152 -17.05 -5.90 -5.61
CA TYR A 152 -17.41 -5.76 -7.02
C TYR A 152 -18.91 -5.60 -7.17
#